data_AF-A0A4Q3TFY2-F1
#
_entry.id   AF-A0A4Q3TFY2-F1
#
_cell.length_a   1.000
_cell.length_b   1.000
_cell.length_c   1.000
_cell.angle_alpha   90.00
_cell.angle_beta   90.00
_cell.angle_gamma   90.00
#
_symmetry.space_group_name_H-M   'P 1'
#
loop_
_entity.id
_entity.type
_entity.pdbx_description
1 polymer ?
#
loop_
_entity_poly.entity_id
_entity_poly.type
_entity_poly.pdbx_seq_one_letter_code
_entity_poly.pdbx_strand_id
1 'polypeptide(L)' 'MVQAQDFRSSSQDRARDYAILGNGSSAKLAWAAQDLHAAGAAGNAAAATAEKGLAVLQASGQALAKLLQEVGRLAPFA' A
#
# COMPACT_ATOMS: atom_id res chain seq x y z
N MET A 1 -4.76 -21.79 -7.74
CA MET A 1 -4.46 -20.38 -7.47
C MET A 1 -4.90 -19.55 -8.66
N VAL A 2 -6.17 -19.12 -8.70
CA VAL A 2 -6.73 -18.29 -9.79
C VAL A 2 -7.01 -16.85 -9.31
N GLN A 3 -6.87 -16.59 -8.02
CA GLN A 3 -7.24 -15.33 -7.38
C GLN A 3 -6.11 -14.28 -7.37
N ALA A 4 -4.85 -14.72 -7.49
CA ALA A 4 -3.70 -13.82 -7.53
C ALA A 4 -3.48 -13.33 -8.97
N GLN A 5 -3.94 -12.12 -9.26
CA GLN A 5 -3.86 -11.49 -10.58
C GLN A 5 -3.40 -10.03 -10.47
N ASP A 6 -3.19 -9.39 -11.62
CA ASP A 6 -2.94 -7.96 -11.67
C ASP A 6 -4.25 -7.18 -11.71
N PHE A 7 -4.51 -6.38 -10.68
CA PHE A 7 -5.68 -5.50 -10.56
C PHE A 7 -5.29 -4.08 -10.97
N ARG A 8 -5.21 -3.86 -12.29
CA ARG A 8 -4.78 -2.58 -12.84
C ARG A 8 -5.75 -1.45 -12.46
N SER A 9 -5.23 -0.35 -11.90
CA SER A 9 -6.03 0.81 -11.47
C SER A 9 -6.11 1.88 -12.56
N SER A 10 -7.17 2.70 -12.55
CA SER A 10 -7.30 3.81 -13.51
C SER A 10 -6.20 4.87 -13.33
N SER A 11 -5.62 4.96 -12.13
CA SER A 11 -4.45 5.80 -11.86
C SER A 11 -3.20 5.33 -12.61
N GLN A 12 -2.98 4.01 -12.73
CA GLN A 12 -1.87 3.47 -13.52
C GLN A 12 -2.04 3.73 -15.02
N ASP A 13 -3.28 3.80 -15.51
CA ASP A 13 -3.54 4.16 -16.90
C ASP A 13 -3.27 5.64 -17.16
N ARG A 14 -3.76 6.54 -16.30
CA ARG A 14 -3.47 7.98 -16.42
C ARG A 14 -1.98 8.30 -16.29
N ALA A 15 -1.25 7.59 -15.44
CA ALA A 15 0.17 7.82 -15.22
C ALA A 15 1.03 7.66 -16.49
N ARG A 16 0.52 6.99 -17.54
CA ARG A 16 1.21 6.91 -18.84
C ARG A 16 1.25 8.26 -19.57
N ASP A 17 0.17 9.03 -19.46
CA ASP A 17 -0.05 10.23 -20.27
C ASP A 17 0.05 11.52 -19.45
N TYR A 18 -0.14 11.45 -18.12
CA TYR A 18 -0.22 12.62 -17.24
C TYR A 18 0.75 12.51 -16.05
N ALA A 19 1.81 13.32 -16.07
CA ALA A 19 2.85 13.34 -15.04
C ALA A 19 2.42 13.94 -13.69
N ILE A 20 1.31 14.70 -13.67
CA ILE A 20 0.81 15.40 -12.48
C ILE A 20 -0.56 14.85 -12.07
N LEU A 21 -1.48 14.72 -13.02
CA LEU A 21 -2.88 14.44 -12.74
C LEU A 21 -3.15 12.94 -12.60
N GLY A 22 -3.35 12.50 -11.35
CA GLY A 22 -3.91 11.18 -11.08
C GLY A 22 -2.94 10.01 -11.18
N ASN A 23 -1.63 10.26 -11.06
CA ASN A 23 -0.61 9.22 -10.89
C ASN A 23 -0.46 8.75 -9.42
N GLY A 24 -1.15 9.43 -8.48
CA GLY A 24 -1.13 9.08 -7.06
C GLY A 24 0.15 9.45 -6.31
N SER A 25 1.15 10.07 -6.95
CA SER A 25 2.39 10.52 -6.28
C SER A 25 2.60 12.02 -6.37
N SER A 26 2.36 12.64 -7.54
CA SER A 26 2.56 14.08 -7.77
C SER A 26 1.44 14.93 -7.18
N ALA A 27 0.19 14.54 -7.42
CA ALA A 27 -1.00 15.17 -6.85
C ALA A 27 -2.09 14.12 -6.56
N LYS A 28 -2.77 14.26 -5.42
CA LYS A 28 -3.94 13.46 -5.08
C LYS A 28 -5.19 14.22 -5.53
N LEU A 29 -6.00 13.61 -6.40
CA LEU A 29 -7.19 14.26 -6.97
C LEU A 29 -8.29 14.49 -5.91
N ALA A 30 -8.52 13.50 -5.05
CA ALA A 30 -9.51 13.54 -3.99
C ALA A 30 -9.20 12.48 -2.93
N TRP A 31 -9.87 12.57 -1.78
CA TRP A 31 -9.94 11.48 -0.82
C TRP A 31 -11.05 10.49 -1.24
N ALA A 32 -10.83 9.79 -2.35
CA ALA A 32 -11.77 8.84 -2.93
C ALA A 32 -11.04 7.66 -3.57
N ALA A 33 -11.53 6.44 -3.36
CA ALA A 33 -10.98 5.20 -3.92
C ALA A 33 -11.64 4.82 -5.26
N GLN A 34 -11.84 5.81 -6.14
CA GLN A 34 -12.51 5.61 -7.44
C GLN A 34 -11.60 5.00 -8.50
N ASP A 35 -10.33 4.72 -8.19
CA ASP A 35 -9.38 4.15 -9.12
C ASP A 35 -9.25 2.63 -9.04
N LEU A 36 -9.97 1.97 -8.13
CA LEU A 36 -10.00 0.52 -7.99
C LEU A 36 -10.39 -0.18 -9.31
N HIS A 37 -9.81 -1.36 -9.54
CA HIS A 37 -10.25 -2.29 -10.57
C HIS A 37 -11.71 -2.72 -10.32
N ALA A 38 -12.42 -3.19 -11.36
CA ALA A 38 -13.81 -3.68 -11.24
C ALA A 38 -14.00 -4.81 -10.20
N ALA A 39 -12.92 -5.51 -9.86
CA ALA A 39 -12.89 -6.53 -8.80
C ALA A 39 -12.78 -5.94 -7.37
N GLY A 40 -12.75 -4.61 -7.22
CA GLY A 40 -12.65 -3.92 -5.92
C GLY A 40 -11.24 -3.85 -5.33
N ALA A 41 -10.19 -4.14 -6.11
CA ALA A 41 -8.80 -4.14 -5.67
C ALA A 41 -7.92 -3.28 -6.59
N ALA A 42 -6.72 -2.94 -6.15
CA ALA A 42 -5.70 -2.31 -6.99
C ALA A 42 -4.32 -2.90 -6.69
N GLY A 43 -3.50 -3.10 -7.74
CA GLY A 43 -2.13 -3.60 -7.66
C GLY A 43 -1.93 -5.02 -8.17
N ASN A 44 -0.66 -5.41 -8.32
CA ASN A 44 -0.27 -6.69 -8.91
C ASN A 44 -0.07 -7.78 -7.85
N ALA A 45 -1.11 -8.56 -7.58
CA ALA A 45 -1.05 -9.70 -6.67
C ALA A 45 -0.40 -10.93 -7.29
N ALA A 46 -0.32 -11.04 -8.62
CA ALA A 46 0.36 -12.14 -9.30
C ALA A 46 1.88 -12.18 -9.03
N ALA A 47 2.46 -11.04 -8.65
CA ALA A 47 3.88 -10.94 -8.29
C ALA A 47 4.19 -11.31 -6.82
N ALA A 48 3.20 -11.77 -6.06
CA ALA A 48 3.36 -12.15 -4.65
C ALA A 48 4.16 -13.46 -4.50
N THR A 49 5.04 -13.50 -3.50
CA THR A 49 5.78 -14.73 -3.12
C THR A 49 5.81 -14.86 -1.60
N ALA A 50 6.06 -16.08 -1.11
CA ALA A 50 6.14 -16.35 0.33
C ALA A 50 7.29 -15.55 0.99
N GLU A 51 8.42 -15.43 0.30
CA GLU A 51 9.61 -14.73 0.79
C GLU A 51 9.34 -13.23 0.96
N LYS A 52 8.63 -12.62 0.00
CA LYS A 52 8.19 -11.22 0.14
C LYS A 52 7.25 -11.05 1.33
N GLY A 53 6.32 -11.99 1.52
CA GLY A 53 5.43 -12.01 2.68
C GLY A 53 6.18 -12.09 4.00
N LEU A 54 7.16 -13.00 4.10
CA LEU A 54 7.99 -13.17 5.28
C LEU A 54 8.79 -11.89 5.60
N ALA A 55 9.37 -11.25 4.58
CA ALA A 55 10.11 -10.00 4.74
C ALA A 55 9.22 -8.87 5.32
N VAL A 56 7.98 -8.74 4.83
CA VAL A 56 7.00 -7.78 5.35
C VAL A 56 6.67 -8.08 6.82
N LEU A 57 6.41 -9.34 7.16
CA LEU A 57 6.10 -9.75 8.54
C LEU A 57 7.25 -9.45 9.50
N GLN A 58 8.49 -9.78 9.11
CA GLN A 58 9.67 -9.53 9.92
C GLN A 58 9.87 -8.03 10.18
N ALA A 59 9.84 -7.21 9.13
CA ALA A 59 10.02 -5.76 9.25
C ALA A 59 8.92 -5.11 10.11
N SER A 60 7.66 -5.48 9.85
CA SER A 60 6.51 -4.93 10.58
C SER A 60 6.51 -5.35 12.04
N GLY A 61 6.84 -6.62 12.33
CA GLY A 61 6.94 -7.14 13.69
C GLY A 61 8.03 -6.43 14.51
N GLN A 62 9.21 -6.20 13.91
CA GLN A 62 10.28 -5.43 14.55
C GLN A 62 9.88 -3.98 14.83
N ALA A 63 9.27 -3.32 13.84
CA ALA A 63 8.80 -1.94 13.99
C ALA A 63 7.73 -1.82 15.10
N LEU A 64 6.78 -2.75 15.13
CA LEU A 64 5.75 -2.79 16.17
C LEU A 64 6.35 -3.03 17.56
N ALA A 65 7.27 -3.99 17.70
CA ALA A 65 7.95 -4.24 18.97
C ALA A 65 8.69 -2.99 19.48
N LYS A 66 9.37 -2.27 18.58
CA LYS A 66 10.05 -1.01 18.91
C LYS A 66 9.04 0.05 19.37
N LEU A 67 7.95 0.24 18.64
CA LEU A 67 6.88 1.19 19.00
C LEU A 67 6.33 0.90 20.40
N LEU A 68 6.07 -0.37 20.74
CA LEU A 68 5.57 -0.74 22.07
C LEU A 68 6.55 -0.40 23.19
N GLN A 69 7.85 -0.57 22.96
CA GLN A 69 8.89 -0.16 23.93
C GLN A 69 8.94 1.36 24.09
N GLU A 70 8.79 2.11 23.00
CA GLU A 70 8.75 3.57 23.02
C GLU A 70 7.51 4.07 23.77
N VAL A 71 6.33 3.51 23.50
CA VAL A 71 5.08 3.81 24.22
C VAL A 71 5.22 3.51 25.71
N GLY A 72 5.82 2.38 26.09
CA GLY A 72 6.04 2.03 27.49
C GLY A 72 7.02 2.97 28.23
N ARG A 73 7.87 3.71 27.51
CA ARG A 73 8.81 4.70 28.07
C ARG A 73 8.28 6.13 27.97
N LEU A 74 7.25 6.36 27.17
CA LEU A 74 6.63 7.67 27.05
C LEU A 74 5.98 8.01 28.38
N ALA A 75 6.50 9.01 29.10
CA ALA A 75 5.82 9.53 30.28
C ALA A 75 4.44 10.07 29.87
N PRO A 76 3.43 10.06 30.77
CA PRO A 76 2.15 10.72 30.49
C PRO A 76 2.43 12.14 30.04
N PHE A 77 1.80 12.58 28.94
CA PHE A 77 1.86 13.97 28.50
C PHE A 77 1.49 14.85 29.71
N ALA A 78 2.46 15.59 30.22
CA ALA A 78 2.23 16.57 31.28
C ALA A 78 1.40 17.73 30.73
#